data_AF-K2F3Z1-F1
#
_entry.id   AF-K2F3Z1-F1
#
_cell.length_a   1.000
_cell.length_b   1.000
_cell.length_c   1.000
_cell.angle_alpha   90.00
_cell.angle_beta   90.00
_cell.angle_gamma   90.00
#
_symmetry.space_group_name_H-M   'P 1'
#
loop_
_entity.id
_entity.type
_entity.pdbx_description
1 polymer ?
#
loop_
_entity_poly.entity_id
_entity_poly.type
_entity_poly.pdbx_seq_one_letter_code
_entity_poly.pdbx_strand_id
1 'polypeptide(L)'
;MNFQKSAQLPVLTCADPGKFKTACSGFLAVLVRRELLLNWGYEINEYNIKLAKGEKTLDKIRIGLSLFFGLAFLALFTYFVYRDLNISSLFSFDFWFLSGNVLVGLFVISIFFFSYFVYRVMIFGKKQGKVEDYNYKKKLELEKQEFYAENSSEWSIVSKFKKGQQKDISKAFTDDALNVLGMAYLSAKNKKAVEVSPEYLFISLLDSDLVSSAMLRLGVSPKLLKEQYTDLLLPLGKSVHLPEFGEDFYQIIFQAYELAFKDEQKYVGVLDLLSCTLGQSEKLQEILYDLKIDNDKLNNVVAWFSLREKLREKYKELKKAGSFRSKHGIDRAMTAVATPFLNKFSEDLTMVAKYGGLAPCIDR
;
A
#
# COMPACT_ATOMS: atom_id res chain seq x y z
N MET A 1 15.23 -10.91 -25.08
CA MET A 1 13.87 -10.93 -25.66
C MET A 1 13.34 -9.50 -25.62
N ASN A 2 12.77 -9.00 -26.72
CA ASN A 2 12.28 -7.62 -26.78
C ASN A 2 11.11 -7.44 -25.81
N PHE A 3 10.99 -6.25 -25.23
CA PHE A 3 9.78 -5.87 -24.53
C PHE A 3 8.61 -5.98 -25.52
N GLN A 4 7.55 -6.68 -25.11
CA GLN A 4 6.30 -6.72 -25.88
C GLN A 4 5.38 -5.67 -25.30
N LYS A 5 4.79 -4.85 -26.16
CA LYS A 5 3.76 -3.90 -25.75
C LYS A 5 2.62 -4.65 -25.08
N SER A 6 2.22 -4.19 -23.90
CA SER A 6 1.10 -4.79 -23.17
C SER A 6 -0.18 -4.72 -24.00
N ALA A 7 -0.95 -5.81 -23.98
CA ALA A 7 -2.26 -5.84 -24.62
C ALA A 7 -3.14 -4.73 -24.01
N GLN A 8 -3.76 -3.93 -24.88
CA GLN A 8 -4.64 -2.86 -24.47
C GLN A 8 -5.89 -3.45 -23.81
N LEU A 9 -6.24 -2.92 -22.63
CA LEU A 9 -7.48 -3.29 -21.95
C LEU A 9 -8.62 -2.42 -22.50
N PRO A 10 -9.86 -2.94 -22.60
CA PRO A 10 -11.04 -2.17 -23.01
C PRO A 10 -11.49 -1.24 -21.88
N VAL A 11 -10.66 -0.24 -21.57
CA VAL A 11 -10.92 0.77 -20.54
C VAL A 11 -11.80 1.85 -21.14
N LEU A 12 -12.92 2.14 -20.49
CA LEU A 12 -13.79 3.26 -20.83
C LEU A 12 -13.35 4.49 -20.04
N THR A 13 -12.84 5.50 -20.73
CA THR A 13 -12.47 6.80 -20.15
C THR A 13 -13.56 7.82 -20.40
N CYS A 14 -13.77 8.73 -19.44
CA CYS A 14 -14.69 9.85 -19.61
C CYS A 14 -13.93 11.04 -20.19
N ALA A 15 -14.27 11.46 -21.42
CA ALA A 15 -13.56 12.52 -22.14
C ALA A 15 -13.72 13.93 -21.52
N ASP A 16 -14.76 14.17 -20.72
CA ASP A 16 -15.08 15.51 -20.17
C ASP A 16 -15.15 15.49 -18.62
N PRO A 17 -14.10 15.92 -17.90
CA PRO A 17 -14.14 16.02 -16.44
C PRO A 17 -15.14 17.09 -15.94
N GLY A 18 -15.53 18.05 -16.78
CA GLY A 18 -16.49 19.11 -16.44
C GLY A 18 -17.97 18.67 -16.45
N LYS A 19 -18.32 17.57 -17.14
CA LYS A 19 -19.69 17.00 -17.22
C LYS A 19 -19.79 15.64 -16.52
N PHE A 20 -18.97 15.46 -15.49
CA PHE A 20 -18.74 14.21 -14.77
C PHE A 20 -20.02 13.50 -14.29
N LYS A 21 -21.04 14.26 -13.86
CA LYS A 21 -22.25 13.69 -13.26
C LYS A 21 -23.31 13.21 -14.26
N THR A 22 -23.37 13.78 -15.46
CA THR A 22 -24.49 13.53 -16.40
C THR A 22 -24.13 12.52 -17.48
N ALA A 23 -22.88 12.50 -17.96
CA ALA A 23 -22.47 11.61 -19.05
C ALA A 23 -21.87 10.28 -18.56
N CYS A 24 -21.09 10.31 -17.47
CA CYS A 24 -20.24 9.18 -17.06
C CYS A 24 -20.64 8.55 -15.72
N SER A 25 -21.87 8.80 -15.25
CA SER A 25 -22.39 8.27 -13.98
C SER A 25 -21.51 8.59 -12.75
N GLY A 26 -20.64 9.60 -12.83
CA GLY A 26 -19.69 9.95 -11.77
C GLY A 26 -18.42 9.07 -11.70
N PHE A 27 -18.03 8.39 -12.77
CA PHE A 27 -16.78 7.63 -12.85
C PHE A 27 -15.79 8.26 -13.84
N LEU A 28 -14.50 8.30 -13.48
CA LEU A 28 -13.43 8.80 -14.35
C LEU A 28 -13.06 7.79 -15.44
N ALA A 29 -12.82 6.56 -15.00
CA ALA A 29 -12.49 5.44 -15.87
C ALA A 29 -13.05 4.14 -15.29
N VAL A 30 -13.45 3.25 -16.18
CA VAL A 30 -14.11 1.99 -15.84
C VAL A 30 -13.57 0.85 -16.68
N LEU A 31 -13.38 -0.31 -16.03
CA LEU A 31 -13.10 -1.59 -16.68
C LEU A 31 -14.11 -2.63 -16.19
N VAL A 32 -14.77 -3.31 -17.12
CA VAL A 32 -15.64 -4.44 -16.79
C VAL A 32 -14.80 -5.71 -16.87
N ARG A 33 -14.63 -6.40 -15.73
CA ARG A 33 -13.92 -7.67 -15.68
C ARG A 33 -14.44 -8.53 -14.54
N ARG A 34 -14.48 -9.86 -14.74
CA ARG A 34 -14.87 -10.83 -13.70
C ARG A 34 -16.26 -10.58 -13.08
N GLU A 35 -17.26 -10.18 -13.89
CA GLU A 35 -18.60 -9.75 -13.45
C GLU A 35 -18.62 -8.53 -12.51
N LEU A 36 -17.47 -7.86 -12.36
CA LEU A 36 -17.31 -6.67 -11.55
C LEU A 36 -17.07 -5.46 -12.46
N LEU A 37 -17.59 -4.34 -11.99
CA LEU A 37 -17.29 -3.04 -12.55
C LEU A 37 -16.17 -2.44 -11.72
N LEU A 38 -14.96 -2.47 -12.26
CA LEU A 38 -13.77 -1.88 -11.65
C LEU A 38 -13.76 -0.40 -12.02
N ASN A 39 -13.85 0.48 -11.04
CA ASN A 39 -13.87 1.92 -11.27
C ASN A 39 -12.68 2.61 -10.59
N TRP A 40 -12.15 3.64 -11.25
CA TRP A 40 -11.19 4.55 -10.64
C TRP A 40 -11.92 5.71 -9.98
N GLY A 41 -12.03 5.69 -8.65
CA GLY A 41 -12.75 6.71 -7.87
C GLY A 41 -11.90 7.86 -7.33
N TYR A 42 -10.57 7.85 -7.54
CA TYR A 42 -9.66 8.84 -6.95
C TYR A 42 -9.27 9.94 -7.94
N GLU A 43 -9.79 11.15 -7.73
CA GLU A 43 -9.40 12.31 -8.52
C GLU A 43 -7.98 12.76 -8.17
N ILE A 44 -7.05 12.67 -9.13
CA ILE A 44 -5.68 13.12 -8.96
C ILE A 44 -5.62 14.61 -9.28
N ASN A 45 -5.83 15.43 -8.25
CA ASN A 45 -5.76 16.89 -8.32
C ASN A 45 -4.75 17.43 -7.31
N GLU A 46 -4.16 18.59 -7.58
CA GLU A 46 -3.21 19.23 -6.65
C GLU A 46 -3.82 19.42 -5.25
N TYR A 47 -5.10 19.79 -5.19
CA TYR A 47 -5.83 19.92 -3.93
C TYR A 47 -5.87 18.59 -3.17
N ASN A 48 -6.25 17.48 -3.83
CA ASN A 48 -6.34 16.16 -3.21
C ASN A 48 -4.96 15.64 -2.77
N ILE A 49 -3.91 15.91 -3.54
CA ILE A 49 -2.52 15.56 -3.18
C ILE A 49 -2.09 16.33 -1.93
N LYS A 50 -2.37 17.65 -1.86
CA LYS A 50 -2.08 18.48 -0.69
C LYS A 50 -2.91 18.07 0.52
N LEU A 51 -4.19 17.75 0.32
CA LEU A 51 -5.10 17.27 1.37
C LEU A 51 -4.60 15.94 1.96
N ALA A 52 -4.23 14.96 1.12
CA ALA A 52 -3.70 13.67 1.56
C ALA A 52 -2.39 13.83 2.36
N LYS A 53 -1.50 14.73 1.93
CA LYS A 53 -0.30 15.10 2.71
C LYS A 53 -0.68 15.74 4.04
N GLY A 54 -1.65 16.65 4.03
CA GLY A 54 -2.21 17.32 5.20
C GLY A 54 -2.78 16.34 6.22
N GLU A 55 -3.62 15.40 5.81
CA GLU A 55 -4.19 14.36 6.67
C GLU A 55 -3.11 13.52 7.35
N LYS A 56 -2.07 13.11 6.60
CA LYS A 56 -0.93 12.38 7.17
C LYS A 56 -0.16 13.20 8.19
N THR A 57 0.07 14.48 7.92
CA THR A 57 0.72 15.38 8.88
C THR A 57 -0.13 15.61 10.13
N LEU A 58 -1.43 15.82 9.97
CA LEU A 58 -2.37 15.98 11.08
C LEU A 58 -2.45 14.72 11.93
N ASP A 59 -2.43 13.54 11.33
CA ASP A 59 -2.44 12.28 12.07
C ASP A 59 -1.14 12.06 12.86
N LYS A 60 0.02 12.42 12.30
CA LYS A 60 1.29 12.44 13.06
C LYS A 60 1.25 13.43 14.22
N ILE A 61 0.71 14.64 13.99
CA ILE A 61 0.55 15.67 15.03
C ILE A 61 -0.39 15.17 16.13
N ARG A 62 -1.54 14.57 15.78
CA ARG A 62 -2.50 13.99 16.75
C ARG A 62 -1.84 12.91 17.61
N ILE A 63 -1.07 12.02 17.01
CA ILE A 63 -0.31 10.99 17.73
C ILE A 63 0.71 11.65 18.68
N GLY A 64 1.48 12.62 18.18
CA GLY A 64 2.46 13.36 18.99
C GLY A 64 1.83 14.12 20.18
N LEU A 65 0.74 14.84 19.94
CA LEU A 65 0.00 15.56 20.98
C LEU A 65 -0.58 14.60 22.02
N SER A 66 -1.15 13.47 21.61
CA SER A 66 -1.69 12.49 22.56
C SER A 66 -0.62 11.93 23.48
N LEU A 67 0.58 11.66 22.96
CA LEU A 67 1.72 11.21 23.76
C LEU A 67 2.21 12.32 24.70
N PHE A 68 2.33 13.55 24.19
CA PHE A 68 2.76 14.71 24.97
C PHE A 68 1.83 14.98 26.15
N PHE A 69 0.51 15.04 25.93
CA PHE A 69 -0.46 15.25 27.00
C PHE A 69 -0.47 14.08 27.99
N GLY A 70 -0.39 12.83 27.53
CA GLY A 70 -0.29 11.67 28.42
C GLY A 70 0.89 11.77 29.38
N LEU A 71 2.08 12.12 28.87
CA LEU A 71 3.29 12.32 29.67
C LEU A 71 3.20 13.55 30.60
N ALA A 72 2.65 14.67 30.11
CA ALA A 72 2.51 15.89 30.90
C ALA A 72 1.58 15.69 32.12
N PHE A 73 0.42 15.06 31.92
CA PHE A 73 -0.50 14.76 33.01
C PHE A 73 0.06 13.71 33.99
N LEU A 74 0.82 12.72 33.49
CA LEU A 74 1.51 11.76 34.35
C LEU A 74 2.59 12.44 35.19
N ALA A 75 3.38 13.31 34.58
CA ALA A 75 4.43 14.06 35.28
C ALA A 75 3.85 14.99 36.35
N LEU A 76 2.77 15.72 36.04
CA LEU A 76 2.05 16.54 37.01
C LEU A 76 1.51 15.70 38.17
N PHE A 77 0.88 14.56 37.87
CA PHE A 77 0.43 13.62 38.90
C PHE A 77 1.58 13.19 39.81
N THR A 78 2.71 12.74 39.24
CA THR A 78 3.87 12.31 40.03
C THR A 78 4.48 13.44 40.85
N TYR A 79 4.48 14.68 40.33
CA TYR A 79 5.01 15.84 41.03
C TYR A 79 4.18 16.20 42.25
N PHE A 80 2.84 16.27 42.12
CA PHE A 80 1.97 16.56 43.25
C PHE A 80 1.97 15.45 44.29
N VAL A 81 2.02 14.19 43.85
CA VAL A 81 2.17 13.04 44.75
C VAL A 81 3.48 13.13 45.55
N TYR A 82 4.59 13.50 44.90
CA TYR A 82 5.88 13.67 45.56
C TYR A 82 5.90 14.83 46.57
N ARG A 83 5.18 15.92 46.26
CA ARG A 83 5.17 17.14 47.09
C ARG A 83 4.24 17.03 48.30
N ASP A 84 3.02 16.55 48.09
CA ASP A 84 1.91 16.79 49.02
C ASP A 84 1.42 15.51 49.74
N LEU A 85 1.85 14.31 49.31
CA LEU A 85 1.32 13.04 49.83
C LEU A 85 2.40 12.12 50.37
N ASN A 86 2.12 11.51 51.52
CA ASN A 86 2.85 10.35 51.98
C ASN A 86 2.60 9.19 51.01
N ILE A 87 3.66 8.60 50.47
CA ILE A 87 3.60 7.52 49.46
C ILE A 87 2.70 6.34 49.91
N SER A 88 2.59 6.09 51.22
CA SER A 88 1.70 5.07 51.79
C SER A 88 0.22 5.28 51.45
N SER A 89 -0.23 6.52 51.29
CA SER A 89 -1.63 6.85 50.96
C SER A 89 -2.01 6.49 49.52
N LEU A 90 -1.05 6.36 48.60
CA LEU A 90 -1.33 5.94 47.22
C LEU A 90 -1.85 4.51 47.13
N PHE A 91 -1.52 3.69 48.13
CA PHE A 91 -1.91 2.28 48.19
C PHE A 91 -3.23 2.08 48.97
N SER A 92 -3.86 3.15 49.48
CA SER A 92 -5.14 3.05 50.16
C SER A 92 -6.31 3.11 49.16
N PHE A 93 -7.37 2.37 49.47
CA PHE A 93 -8.60 2.38 48.67
C PHE A 93 -9.27 3.77 48.66
N ASP A 94 -9.21 4.48 49.79
CA ASP A 94 -9.84 5.78 49.97
C ASP A 94 -9.28 6.85 49.04
N PHE A 95 -7.97 6.77 48.75
CA PHE A 95 -7.31 7.68 47.81
C PHE A 95 -7.90 7.57 46.40
N TRP A 96 -8.20 6.37 45.94
CA TRP A 96 -8.67 6.13 44.57
C TRP A 96 -10.18 6.34 44.40
N PHE A 97 -10.98 6.05 45.43
CA PHE A 97 -12.44 5.93 45.27
C PHE A 97 -13.29 6.91 46.09
N LEU A 98 -12.86 7.32 47.29
CA LEU A 98 -13.72 8.13 48.18
C LEU A 98 -13.38 9.62 48.19
N SER A 99 -12.13 9.97 47.96
CA SER A 99 -11.61 11.30 48.28
C SER A 99 -11.94 12.41 47.26
N GLY A 100 -12.54 12.09 46.10
CA GLY A 100 -12.80 13.10 45.07
C GLY A 100 -11.53 13.85 44.62
N ASN A 101 -10.36 13.24 44.82
CA ASN A 101 -9.07 13.90 44.67
C ASN A 101 -8.83 14.30 43.21
N VAL A 102 -8.51 15.59 43.00
CA VAL A 102 -8.10 16.14 41.69
C VAL A 102 -6.94 15.34 41.08
N LEU A 103 -6.07 14.77 41.92
CA LEU A 103 -4.95 13.92 41.51
C LEU A 103 -5.37 12.64 40.79
N VAL A 104 -6.45 11.99 41.25
CA VAL A 104 -7.01 10.82 40.56
C VAL A 104 -7.51 11.23 39.18
N GLY A 105 -8.13 12.41 39.08
CA GLY A 105 -8.54 13.00 37.80
C GLY A 105 -7.37 13.17 36.82
N LEU A 106 -6.23 13.73 37.26
CA LEU A 106 -5.02 13.88 36.44
C LEU A 106 -4.49 12.53 35.95
N PHE A 107 -4.49 11.52 36.81
CA PHE A 107 -4.06 10.17 36.47
C PHE A 107 -4.98 9.52 35.43
N VAL A 108 -6.31 9.61 35.62
CA VAL A 108 -7.29 9.06 34.68
C VAL A 108 -7.20 9.75 33.32
N ILE A 109 -7.04 11.09 33.29
CA ILE A 109 -6.83 11.85 32.05
C ILE A 109 -5.55 11.37 31.34
N SER A 110 -4.46 11.15 32.09
CA SER A 110 -3.22 10.59 31.52
C SER A 110 -3.47 9.23 30.85
N ILE A 111 -4.14 8.30 31.53
CA ILE A 111 -4.51 6.98 30.97
C ILE A 111 -5.35 7.13 29.71
N PHE A 112 -6.32 8.05 29.69
CA PHE A 112 -7.16 8.29 28.52
C PHE A 112 -6.32 8.70 27.30
N PHE A 113 -5.38 9.63 27.47
CA PHE A 113 -4.47 10.04 26.39
C PHE A 113 -3.55 8.91 25.94
N PHE A 114 -3.02 8.09 26.84
CA PHE A 114 -2.23 6.92 26.48
C PHE A 114 -3.05 5.85 25.74
N SER A 115 -4.28 5.60 26.16
CA SER A 115 -5.19 4.68 25.47
C SER A 115 -5.52 5.19 24.05
N TYR A 116 -5.82 6.48 23.92
CA TYR A 116 -6.03 7.11 22.62
C TYR A 116 -4.77 7.06 21.74
N PHE A 117 -3.59 7.29 22.30
CA PHE A 117 -2.31 7.14 21.59
C PHE A 117 -2.15 5.72 21.04
N VAL A 118 -2.31 4.69 21.89
CA VAL A 118 -2.21 3.28 21.48
C VAL A 118 -3.24 2.95 20.39
N TYR A 119 -4.49 3.37 20.57
CA TYR A 119 -5.55 3.22 19.56
C TYR A 119 -5.17 3.85 18.21
N ARG A 120 -4.67 5.09 18.23
CA ARG A 120 -4.27 5.81 17.01
C ARG A 120 -3.07 5.16 16.35
N VAL A 121 -2.06 4.73 17.11
CA VAL A 121 -0.90 4.00 16.57
C VAL A 121 -1.33 2.69 15.91
N MET A 122 -2.32 1.98 16.46
CA MET A 122 -2.85 0.75 15.85
C MET A 122 -3.65 0.97 14.56
N ILE A 123 -4.29 2.13 14.41
CA ILE A 123 -5.03 2.49 13.20
C ILE A 123 -4.14 3.14 12.15
N PHE A 124 -3.09 3.83 12.59
CA PHE A 124 -2.14 4.50 11.73
C PHE A 124 -1.53 3.48 10.75
N GLY A 125 -1.75 3.70 9.45
CA GLY A 125 -1.27 2.82 8.38
C GLY A 125 -2.17 1.62 8.05
N LYS A 126 -3.37 1.49 8.64
CA LYS A 126 -4.36 0.53 8.13
C LYS A 126 -4.89 1.00 6.78
N LYS A 127 -4.56 0.27 5.71
CA LYS A 127 -5.03 0.51 4.34
C LYS A 127 -6.50 0.11 4.20
N GLN A 128 -7.29 0.92 3.50
CA GLN A 128 -8.76 0.82 3.46
C GLN A 128 -9.33 -0.09 2.36
N GLY A 129 -8.54 -0.50 1.36
CA GLY A 129 -8.99 -1.44 0.32
C GLY A 129 -7.92 -2.49 0.01
N LYS A 130 -8.37 -3.70 -0.34
CA LYS A 130 -7.51 -4.78 -0.83
C LYS A 130 -7.88 -5.13 -2.28
N VAL A 131 -6.91 -5.63 -3.02
CA VAL A 131 -7.15 -6.32 -4.29
C VAL A 131 -8.11 -7.49 -4.05
N GLU A 132 -8.85 -7.91 -5.09
CA GLU A 132 -9.73 -9.08 -5.00
C GLU A 132 -8.95 -10.32 -4.54
N ASP A 133 -9.55 -11.11 -3.66
CA ASP A 133 -8.96 -12.39 -3.27
C ASP A 133 -9.04 -13.37 -4.44
N TYR A 134 -7.92 -14.04 -4.71
CA TYR A 134 -7.83 -15.03 -5.77
C TYR A 134 -8.59 -16.31 -5.37
N ASN A 135 -9.80 -16.48 -5.92
CA ASN A 135 -10.56 -17.70 -5.70
C ASN A 135 -10.30 -18.72 -6.82
N TYR A 136 -9.44 -19.70 -6.52
CA TYR A 136 -9.07 -20.79 -7.44
C TYR A 136 -10.28 -21.54 -8.02
N LYS A 137 -11.38 -21.72 -7.26
CA LYS A 137 -12.59 -22.39 -7.75
C LYS A 137 -13.36 -21.53 -8.75
N LYS A 138 -13.35 -20.20 -8.58
CA LYS A 138 -14.06 -19.26 -9.45
C LYS A 138 -13.33 -19.01 -10.77
N LYS A 139 -12.01 -19.21 -10.81
CA LYS A 139 -11.16 -18.98 -12.00
C LYS A 139 -11.63 -19.76 -13.25
N LEU A 140 -11.95 -21.04 -13.08
CA LEU A 140 -12.39 -21.93 -14.17
C LEU A 140 -13.74 -21.52 -14.79
N GLU A 141 -14.58 -20.84 -14.01
CA GLU A 141 -15.85 -20.27 -14.48
C GLU A 141 -15.64 -18.88 -15.11
N LEU A 142 -14.71 -18.09 -14.56
CA LEU A 142 -14.37 -16.74 -15.02
C LEU A 142 -13.64 -16.73 -16.37
N GLU A 143 -12.72 -17.65 -16.63
CA GLU A 143 -12.02 -17.75 -17.93
C GLU A 143 -12.98 -18.03 -19.09
N LYS A 144 -14.14 -18.66 -18.84
CA LYS A 144 -15.18 -18.88 -19.85
C LYS A 144 -16.05 -17.63 -20.10
N GLN A 145 -16.11 -16.71 -19.13
CA GLN A 145 -16.91 -15.49 -19.19
C GLN A 145 -16.13 -14.27 -19.68
N GLU A 146 -14.79 -14.26 -19.55
CA GLU A 146 -13.92 -13.17 -20.06
C GLU A 146 -14.12 -12.92 -21.56
N PHE A 147 -14.48 -13.96 -22.33
CA PHE A 147 -14.78 -13.88 -23.77
C PHE A 147 -16.00 -12.99 -24.13
N TYR A 148 -16.94 -12.77 -23.20
CA TYR A 148 -18.14 -11.95 -23.47
C TYR A 148 -17.98 -10.46 -23.13
N ALA A 149 -17.00 -10.10 -22.30
CA ALA A 149 -16.77 -8.71 -21.87
C ALA A 149 -15.82 -7.93 -22.80
N GLU A 150 -15.00 -8.60 -23.61
CA GLU A 150 -14.03 -7.97 -24.51
C GLU A 150 -14.68 -7.13 -25.64
N ASN A 151 -15.96 -7.32 -25.93
CA ASN A 151 -16.62 -6.74 -27.10
C ASN A 151 -17.56 -5.56 -26.83
N SER A 152 -17.56 -4.99 -25.63
CA SER A 152 -18.56 -3.97 -25.28
C SER A 152 -17.95 -2.64 -24.84
N SER A 153 -17.66 -1.79 -25.83
CA SER A 153 -17.13 -0.44 -25.66
C SER A 153 -18.18 0.61 -25.27
N GLU A 154 -19.36 0.21 -24.79
CA GLU A 154 -20.47 1.11 -24.53
C GLU A 154 -20.68 1.40 -23.03
N TRP A 155 -20.70 2.69 -22.68
CA TRP A 155 -21.09 3.20 -21.36
C TRP A 155 -22.49 2.76 -20.90
N SER A 156 -23.36 2.32 -21.83
CA SER A 156 -24.70 1.81 -21.54
C SER A 156 -24.69 0.64 -20.54
N ILE A 157 -23.60 -0.14 -20.52
CA ILE A 157 -23.44 -1.33 -19.67
C ILE A 157 -23.11 -0.97 -18.23
N VAL A 158 -22.40 0.15 -18.01
CA VAL A 158 -22.03 0.63 -16.66
C VAL A 158 -23.27 0.85 -15.77
N SER A 159 -24.35 1.37 -16.36
CA SER A 159 -25.62 1.63 -15.65
C SER A 159 -26.32 0.36 -15.14
N LYS A 160 -26.03 -0.81 -15.74
CA LYS A 160 -26.71 -2.08 -15.42
C LYS A 160 -26.13 -2.78 -14.19
N PHE A 161 -24.94 -2.40 -13.75
CA PHE A 161 -24.28 -3.01 -12.59
C PHE A 161 -24.87 -2.53 -11.26
N LYS A 162 -25.16 -3.46 -10.36
CA LYS A 162 -25.62 -3.15 -8.99
C LYS A 162 -24.46 -2.58 -8.17
N LYS A 163 -24.75 -1.74 -7.16
CA LYS A 163 -23.73 -1.17 -6.25
C LYS A 163 -22.79 -2.21 -5.62
N GLY A 164 -23.27 -3.42 -5.35
CA GLY A 164 -22.44 -4.51 -4.80
C GLY A 164 -21.46 -5.15 -5.80
N GLN A 165 -21.64 -4.91 -7.10
CA GLN A 165 -20.74 -5.37 -8.17
C GLN A 165 -19.76 -4.27 -8.60
N GLN A 166 -19.85 -3.07 -8.02
CA GLN A 166 -18.95 -1.96 -8.29
C GLN A 166 -17.82 -1.97 -7.28
N LYS A 167 -16.58 -1.97 -7.75
CA LYS A 167 -15.40 -1.99 -6.91
C LYS A 167 -14.44 -0.87 -7.30
N ASP A 168 -14.26 0.05 -6.36
CA ASP A 168 -13.29 1.14 -6.49
C ASP A 168 -11.89 0.61 -6.28
N ILE A 169 -11.13 0.52 -7.37
CA ILE A 169 -9.78 -0.02 -7.37
C ILE A 169 -8.78 0.95 -6.73
N SER A 170 -9.08 2.25 -6.68
CA SER A 170 -8.15 3.26 -6.15
C SER A 170 -7.80 3.01 -4.68
N LYS A 171 -8.73 2.42 -3.91
CA LYS A 171 -8.53 2.05 -2.49
C LYS A 171 -7.56 0.89 -2.30
N ALA A 172 -7.29 0.11 -3.34
CA ALA A 172 -6.34 -1.00 -3.31
C ALA A 172 -4.89 -0.54 -3.57
N PHE A 173 -4.70 0.68 -4.06
CA PHE A 173 -3.36 1.23 -4.31
C PHE A 173 -2.67 1.59 -3.00
N THR A 174 -1.37 1.36 -2.97
CA THR A 174 -0.55 1.83 -1.85
C THR A 174 -0.43 3.35 -1.85
N ASP A 175 -0.28 3.92 -0.65
CA ASP A 175 0.01 5.34 -0.46
C ASP A 175 1.19 5.83 -1.32
N ASP A 176 2.24 5.02 -1.47
CA ASP A 176 3.41 5.35 -2.27
C ASP A 176 3.06 5.35 -3.76
N ALA A 177 2.25 4.40 -4.22
CA ALA A 177 1.76 4.38 -5.60
C ALA A 177 0.87 5.60 -5.91
N LEU A 178 -0.06 5.95 -5.02
CA LEU A 178 -0.88 7.17 -5.16
C LEU A 178 -0.04 8.44 -5.13
N ASN A 179 0.97 8.50 -4.26
CA ASN A 179 1.91 9.62 -4.23
C ASN A 179 2.66 9.75 -5.56
N VAL A 180 3.14 8.65 -6.13
CA VAL A 180 3.85 8.65 -7.42
C VAL A 180 2.93 9.14 -8.56
N LEU A 181 1.69 8.65 -8.63
CA LEU A 181 0.70 9.14 -9.60
C LEU A 181 0.46 10.65 -9.44
N GLY A 182 0.38 11.14 -8.20
CA GLY A 182 0.28 12.57 -7.91
C GLY A 182 1.52 13.38 -8.30
N MET A 183 2.72 12.84 -8.09
CA MET A 183 3.97 13.50 -8.50
C MET A 183 4.13 13.54 -10.02
N ALA A 184 3.63 12.53 -10.73
CA ALA A 184 3.58 12.53 -12.20
C ALA A 184 2.70 13.65 -12.73
N TYR A 185 1.49 13.81 -12.16
CA TYR A 185 0.60 14.92 -12.47
C TYR A 185 1.25 16.29 -12.18
N LEU A 186 1.89 16.45 -11.03
CA LEU A 186 2.59 17.70 -10.67
C LEU A 186 3.76 17.98 -11.63
N SER A 187 4.48 16.96 -12.07
CA SER A 187 5.58 17.09 -13.03
C SER A 187 5.08 17.52 -14.41
N ALA A 188 3.99 16.92 -14.89
CA ALA A 188 3.31 17.30 -16.13
C ALA A 188 2.82 18.75 -16.08
N LYS A 189 2.20 19.15 -14.96
CA LYS A 189 1.76 20.53 -14.72
C LYS A 189 2.92 21.52 -14.73
N ASN A 190 4.01 21.22 -14.04
CA ASN A 190 5.19 22.10 -13.96
C ASN A 190 5.85 22.30 -15.33
N LYS A 191 5.84 21.26 -16.18
CA LYS A 191 6.36 21.30 -17.55
C LYS A 191 5.33 21.79 -18.59
N LYS A 192 4.13 22.20 -18.16
CA LYS A 192 3.01 22.66 -19.01
C LYS A 192 2.66 21.67 -20.13
N ALA A 193 2.63 20.38 -19.78
CA ALA A 193 2.23 19.31 -20.68
C ALA A 193 0.72 19.39 -20.98
N VAL A 194 0.32 18.92 -22.16
CA VAL A 194 -1.11 18.77 -22.51
C VAL A 194 -1.70 17.58 -21.76
N GLU A 195 -0.96 16.47 -21.71
CA GLU A 195 -1.39 15.21 -21.09
C GLU A 195 -0.34 14.65 -20.13
N VAL A 196 -0.79 13.84 -19.16
CA VAL A 196 0.08 13.05 -18.30
C VAL A 196 0.45 11.75 -19.02
N SER A 197 1.57 11.77 -19.73
CA SER A 197 2.08 10.63 -20.47
C SER A 197 2.80 9.60 -19.57
N PRO A 198 3.01 8.35 -20.04
CA PRO A 198 3.74 7.32 -19.30
C PRO A 198 5.15 7.74 -18.85
N GLU A 199 5.80 8.63 -19.60
CA GLU A 199 7.14 9.14 -19.32
C GLU A 199 7.18 9.98 -18.04
N TYR A 200 6.16 10.81 -17.80
CA TYR A 200 6.03 11.57 -16.55
C TYR A 200 5.84 10.63 -15.35
N LEU A 201 5.10 9.54 -15.56
CA LEU A 201 4.90 8.52 -14.54
C LEU A 201 6.20 7.77 -14.26
N PHE A 202 6.94 7.37 -15.30
CA PHE A 202 8.26 6.72 -15.16
C PHE A 202 9.27 7.57 -14.38
N ILE A 203 9.39 8.86 -14.71
CA ILE A 203 10.31 9.75 -13.99
C ILE A 203 9.90 9.92 -12.52
N SER A 204 8.61 9.95 -12.24
CA SER A 204 8.10 10.02 -10.86
C SER A 204 8.29 8.70 -10.10
N LEU A 205 8.25 7.56 -10.80
CA LEU A 205 8.54 6.25 -10.23
C LEU A 205 10.00 6.14 -9.77
N LEU A 206 10.95 6.73 -10.51
CA LEU A 206 12.38 6.70 -10.14
C LEU A 206 12.66 7.36 -8.78
N ASP A 207 11.83 8.31 -8.35
CA ASP A 207 11.94 8.97 -7.04
C ASP A 207 11.50 8.08 -5.87
N SER A 208 10.83 6.95 -6.13
CA SER A 208 10.44 6.00 -5.09
C SER A 208 11.64 5.18 -4.61
N ASP A 209 11.81 5.04 -3.29
CA ASP A 209 12.88 4.24 -2.69
C ASP A 209 12.87 2.77 -3.17
N LEU A 210 11.68 2.19 -3.37
CA LEU A 210 11.51 0.81 -3.82
C LEU A 210 11.98 0.63 -5.26
N VAL A 211 11.58 1.53 -6.16
CA VAL A 211 12.01 1.52 -7.57
C VAL A 211 13.48 1.85 -7.70
N SER A 212 13.97 2.83 -6.93
CA SER A 212 15.38 3.16 -6.85
C SER A 212 16.22 1.95 -6.44
N SER A 213 15.78 1.20 -5.42
CA SER A 213 16.44 -0.04 -5.00
C SER A 213 16.39 -1.13 -6.07
N ALA A 214 15.32 -1.21 -6.86
CA ALA A 214 15.19 -2.14 -7.97
C ALA A 214 16.13 -1.80 -9.13
N MET A 215 16.21 -0.52 -9.52
CA MET A 215 17.11 -0.04 -10.58
C MET A 215 18.59 -0.21 -10.20
N LEU A 216 18.95 0.05 -8.93
CA LEU A 216 20.32 -0.18 -8.46
C LEU A 216 20.73 -1.66 -8.57
N ARG A 217 19.80 -2.60 -8.38
CA ARG A 217 20.06 -4.04 -8.58
C ARG A 217 20.21 -4.42 -10.05
N LEU A 218 19.60 -3.66 -10.95
CA LEU A 218 19.81 -3.77 -12.40
C LEU A 218 21.13 -3.10 -12.83
N GLY A 219 21.88 -2.50 -11.91
CA GLY A 219 23.15 -1.82 -12.18
C GLY A 219 22.98 -0.39 -12.69
N VAL A 220 21.79 0.20 -12.56
CA VAL A 220 21.49 1.55 -13.06
C VAL A 220 21.22 2.49 -11.90
N SER A 221 21.89 3.65 -11.92
CA SER A 221 21.66 4.72 -10.95
C SER A 221 20.40 5.51 -11.34
N PRO A 222 19.33 5.53 -10.50
CA PRO A 222 18.08 6.23 -10.80
C PRO A 222 18.29 7.73 -11.00
N LYS A 223 19.22 8.32 -10.22
CA LYS A 223 19.53 9.76 -10.28
C LYS A 223 20.17 10.15 -11.61
N LEU A 224 21.16 9.37 -12.06
CA LEU A 224 21.82 9.59 -13.34
C LEU A 224 20.84 9.40 -14.51
N LEU A 225 19.99 8.37 -14.44
CA LEU A 225 18.98 8.13 -15.47
C LEU A 225 17.99 9.30 -15.55
N LYS A 226 17.53 9.80 -14.41
CA LYS A 226 16.66 10.97 -14.36
C LYS A 226 17.35 12.18 -14.98
N GLU A 227 18.56 12.53 -14.55
CA GLU A 227 19.30 13.69 -15.07
C GLU A 227 19.54 13.61 -16.58
N GLN A 228 19.91 12.43 -17.09
CA GLN A 228 20.26 12.23 -18.49
C GLN A 228 19.03 12.24 -19.43
N TYR A 229 17.90 11.68 -18.98
CA TYR A 229 16.76 11.44 -19.86
C TYR A 229 15.55 12.34 -19.57
N THR A 230 15.55 13.16 -18.51
CA THR A 230 14.39 14.03 -18.18
C THR A 230 14.03 14.96 -19.32
N ASP A 231 15.01 15.64 -19.94
CA ASP A 231 14.73 16.61 -21.00
C ASP A 231 14.39 15.94 -22.34
N LEU A 232 14.91 14.73 -22.59
CA LEU A 232 14.58 13.92 -23.76
C LEU A 232 13.15 13.35 -23.66
N LEU A 233 12.75 12.94 -22.45
CA LEU A 233 11.47 12.30 -22.18
C LEU A 233 10.35 13.31 -22.00
N LEU A 234 10.63 14.45 -21.37
CA LEU A 234 9.64 15.46 -21.00
C LEU A 234 9.88 16.79 -21.73
N PRO A 235 9.60 16.85 -23.05
CA PRO A 235 9.70 18.11 -23.78
C PRO A 235 8.76 19.15 -23.16
N LEU A 236 9.17 20.42 -23.21
CA LEU A 236 8.35 21.53 -22.74
C LEU A 236 7.05 21.60 -23.54
N GLY A 237 5.93 21.35 -22.86
CA GLY A 237 4.62 21.54 -23.44
C GLY A 237 4.29 23.03 -23.54
N LYS A 238 3.41 23.37 -24.49
CA LYS A 238 2.90 24.73 -24.68
C LYS A 238 1.47 24.89 -24.17
N SER A 239 1.00 23.99 -23.30
CA SER A 239 -0.38 24.04 -22.83
C SER A 239 -0.60 25.19 -21.84
N VAL A 240 -1.75 25.84 -21.95
CA VAL A 240 -2.22 26.84 -20.98
C VAL A 240 -3.20 26.19 -19.98
N HIS A 241 -3.80 25.07 -20.37
CA HIS A 241 -4.76 24.31 -19.57
C HIS A 241 -4.07 23.35 -18.59
N LEU A 242 -4.82 22.87 -17.59
CA LEU A 242 -4.34 21.81 -16.71
C LEU A 242 -4.11 20.52 -17.51
N PRO A 243 -3.10 19.72 -17.17
CA PRO A 243 -2.81 18.49 -17.91
C PRO A 243 -3.96 17.50 -17.72
N GLU A 244 -4.42 16.93 -18.83
CA GLU A 244 -5.43 15.88 -18.85
C GLU A 244 -4.78 14.50 -18.69
N PHE A 245 -5.54 13.50 -18.26
CA PHE A 245 -5.04 12.14 -18.16
C PHE A 245 -5.31 11.43 -19.48
N GLY A 246 -4.25 11.05 -20.20
CA GLY A 246 -4.36 10.28 -21.44
C GLY A 246 -4.92 8.87 -21.20
N GLU A 247 -5.35 8.21 -22.27
CA GLU A 247 -5.88 6.84 -22.19
C GLU A 247 -4.83 5.85 -21.67
N ASP A 248 -3.57 6.01 -22.10
CA ASP A 248 -2.43 5.21 -21.66
C ASP A 248 -2.24 5.25 -20.14
N PHE A 249 -2.50 6.40 -19.50
CA PHE A 249 -2.39 6.54 -18.06
C PHE A 249 -3.39 5.64 -17.33
N TYR A 250 -4.65 5.63 -17.77
CA TYR A 250 -5.66 4.75 -17.21
C TYR A 250 -5.40 3.27 -17.55
N GLN A 251 -4.90 2.97 -18.75
CA GLN A 251 -4.48 1.62 -19.10
C GLN A 251 -3.43 1.09 -18.11
N ILE A 252 -2.41 1.89 -17.79
CA ILE A 252 -1.37 1.53 -16.83
C ILE A 252 -1.97 1.24 -15.45
N ILE A 253 -2.90 2.08 -14.96
CA ILE A 253 -3.56 1.89 -13.67
C ILE A 253 -4.33 0.56 -13.62
N PHE A 254 -5.17 0.29 -14.63
CA PHE A 254 -5.97 -0.93 -14.67
C PHE A 254 -5.10 -2.17 -14.89
N GLN A 255 -4.08 -2.09 -15.74
CA GLN A 255 -3.11 -3.17 -15.92
C GLN A 255 -2.35 -3.46 -14.63
N ALA A 256 -1.95 -2.44 -13.87
CA ALA A 256 -1.26 -2.63 -12.59
C ALA A 256 -2.17 -3.32 -11.56
N TYR A 257 -3.46 -3.00 -11.55
CA TYR A 257 -4.44 -3.70 -10.72
C TYR A 257 -4.59 -5.17 -11.14
N GLU A 258 -4.68 -5.45 -12.44
CA GLU A 258 -4.74 -6.80 -12.97
C GLU A 258 -3.45 -7.60 -12.70
N LEU A 259 -2.30 -6.96 -12.77
CA LEU A 259 -1.01 -7.57 -12.43
C LEU A 259 -0.98 -7.95 -10.95
N ALA A 260 -1.34 -7.03 -10.05
CA ALA A 260 -1.44 -7.30 -8.62
C ALA A 260 -2.43 -8.42 -8.30
N PHE A 261 -3.55 -8.50 -9.03
CA PHE A 261 -4.52 -9.59 -8.90
C PHE A 261 -3.94 -10.94 -9.34
N LYS A 262 -3.27 -10.99 -10.50
CA LYS A 262 -2.61 -12.19 -11.01
C LYS A 262 -1.51 -12.69 -10.06
N ASP A 263 -0.78 -11.75 -9.48
CA ASP A 263 0.29 -12.02 -8.53
C ASP A 263 -0.21 -12.30 -7.10
N GLU A 264 -1.52 -12.34 -6.86
CA GLU A 264 -2.12 -12.54 -5.53
C GLU A 264 -1.60 -11.54 -4.48
N GLN A 265 -1.31 -10.32 -4.90
CA GLN A 265 -0.86 -9.26 -4.00
C GLN A 265 -2.06 -8.61 -3.31
N LYS A 266 -1.91 -8.25 -2.03
CA LYS A 266 -3.00 -7.61 -1.26
C LYS A 266 -3.27 -6.17 -1.71
N TYR A 267 -2.27 -5.50 -2.28
CA TYR A 267 -2.29 -4.08 -2.65
C TYR A 267 -1.52 -3.86 -3.95
N VAL A 268 -1.88 -2.82 -4.70
CA VAL A 268 -1.13 -2.41 -5.90
C VAL A 268 0.06 -1.53 -5.47
N GLY A 269 1.26 -2.01 -5.74
CA GLY A 269 2.53 -1.39 -5.40
C GLY A 269 3.08 -0.48 -6.49
N VAL A 270 4.22 0.14 -6.17
CA VAL A 270 4.97 1.01 -7.09
C VAL A 270 5.66 0.19 -8.19
N LEU A 271 6.05 -1.05 -7.90
CA LEU A 271 6.68 -1.95 -8.88
C LEU A 271 5.70 -2.48 -9.92
N ASP A 272 4.43 -2.67 -9.56
CA ASP A 272 3.39 -3.05 -10.50
C ASP A 272 3.16 -1.91 -11.51
N LEU A 273 3.06 -0.67 -10.99
CA LEU A 273 3.02 0.54 -11.83
C LEU A 273 4.23 0.65 -12.74
N LEU A 274 5.45 0.42 -12.23
CA LEU A 274 6.67 0.44 -13.04
C LEU A 274 6.59 -0.55 -14.21
N SER A 275 6.22 -1.80 -13.92
CA SER A 275 6.14 -2.85 -14.94
C SER A 275 5.13 -2.48 -16.03
N CYS A 276 3.96 -1.94 -15.65
CA CYS A 276 2.94 -1.50 -16.60
C CYS A 276 3.35 -0.24 -17.38
N THR A 277 4.01 0.74 -16.75
CA THR A 277 4.51 1.93 -17.48
C THR A 277 5.50 1.58 -18.58
N LEU A 278 6.41 0.65 -18.28
CA LEU A 278 7.40 0.17 -19.23
C LEU A 278 6.74 -0.67 -20.32
N GLY A 279 5.69 -1.44 -20.00
CA GLY A 279 4.91 -2.18 -20.98
C GLY A 279 4.15 -1.29 -21.98
N GLN A 280 3.74 -0.09 -21.57
CA GLN A 280 2.92 0.80 -22.38
C GLN A 280 3.73 1.69 -23.35
N SER A 281 4.93 2.16 -22.95
CA SER A 281 5.74 3.09 -23.76
C SER A 281 6.94 2.39 -24.42
N GLU A 282 6.92 2.29 -25.74
CA GLU A 282 8.02 1.75 -26.56
C GLU A 282 9.31 2.56 -26.39
N LYS A 283 9.20 3.90 -26.27
CA LYS A 283 10.35 4.79 -26.05
C LYS A 283 11.10 4.48 -24.76
N LEU A 284 10.37 4.13 -23.68
CA LEU A 284 11.00 3.73 -22.43
C LEU A 284 11.68 2.35 -22.54
N GLN A 285 11.11 1.44 -23.32
CA GLN A 285 11.69 0.12 -23.58
C GLN A 285 13.03 0.24 -24.33
N GLU A 286 13.10 1.12 -25.33
CA GLU A 286 14.33 1.42 -26.07
C GLU A 286 15.43 1.96 -25.15
N ILE A 287 15.11 2.93 -24.29
CA ILE A 287 16.07 3.49 -23.31
C ILE A 287 16.60 2.42 -22.36
N LEU A 288 15.73 1.54 -21.84
CA LEU A 288 16.18 0.44 -20.98
C LEU A 288 17.03 -0.58 -21.73
N TYR A 289 16.73 -0.82 -23.00
CA TYR A 289 17.51 -1.70 -23.84
C TYR A 289 18.91 -1.16 -24.10
N ASP A 290 19.06 0.15 -24.35
CA ASP A 290 20.36 0.83 -24.45
C ASP A 290 21.19 0.69 -23.17
N LEU A 291 20.51 0.66 -22.02
CA LEU A 291 21.11 0.39 -20.71
C LEU A 291 21.38 -1.11 -20.44
N LYS A 292 21.18 -1.98 -21.43
CA LYS A 292 21.34 -3.44 -21.35
C LYS A 292 20.42 -4.10 -20.32
N ILE A 293 19.26 -3.50 -20.08
CA ILE A 293 18.19 -4.05 -19.24
C ILE A 293 17.19 -4.76 -20.14
N ASP A 294 17.22 -6.10 -20.09
CA ASP A 294 16.24 -6.94 -20.77
C ASP A 294 14.95 -7.06 -19.96
N ASN A 295 13.83 -7.37 -20.64
CA ASN A 295 12.54 -7.62 -19.99
C ASN A 295 12.63 -8.71 -18.92
N ASP A 296 13.37 -9.80 -19.19
CA ASP A 296 13.55 -10.90 -18.24
C ASP A 296 14.28 -10.44 -16.96
N LYS A 297 15.29 -9.56 -17.09
CA LYS A 297 16.01 -9.00 -15.92
C LYS A 297 15.08 -8.17 -15.06
N LEU A 298 14.26 -7.31 -15.69
CA LEU A 298 13.28 -6.50 -15.00
C LEU A 298 12.26 -7.37 -14.26
N ASN A 299 11.66 -8.34 -14.96
CA ASN A 299 10.68 -9.27 -14.39
C ASN A 299 11.26 -10.06 -13.21
N ASN A 300 12.51 -10.52 -13.32
CA ASN A 300 13.19 -11.22 -12.23
C ASN A 300 13.39 -10.33 -11.00
N VAL A 301 13.76 -9.06 -11.20
CA VAL A 301 13.91 -8.11 -10.09
C VAL A 301 12.56 -7.82 -9.44
N VAL A 302 11.52 -7.53 -10.23
CA VAL A 302 10.16 -7.29 -9.73
C VAL A 302 9.65 -8.51 -8.95
N ALA A 303 9.75 -9.71 -9.53
CA ALA A 303 9.36 -10.96 -8.89
C ALA A 303 10.12 -11.20 -7.58
N TRP A 304 11.41 -10.88 -7.53
CA TRP A 304 12.21 -10.97 -6.31
C TRP A 304 11.68 -10.05 -5.20
N PHE A 305 11.33 -8.81 -5.51
CA PHE A 305 10.76 -7.87 -4.54
C PHE A 305 9.38 -8.34 -4.05
N SER A 306 8.52 -8.78 -4.96
CA SER A 306 7.19 -9.31 -4.63
C SER A 306 7.28 -10.56 -3.75
N LEU A 307 8.16 -11.50 -4.09
CA LEU A 307 8.40 -12.71 -3.29
C LEU A 307 8.92 -12.34 -1.89
N ARG A 308 9.85 -11.39 -1.80
CA ARG A 308 10.38 -10.93 -0.51
C ARG A 308 9.28 -10.35 0.38
N GLU A 309 8.38 -9.53 -0.16
CA GLU A 309 7.29 -8.96 0.64
C GLU A 309 6.27 -10.04 1.05
N LYS A 310 5.93 -10.98 0.15
CA LYS A 310 5.11 -12.16 0.49
C LYS A 310 5.71 -12.95 1.65
N LEU A 311 7.00 -13.26 1.59
CA LEU A 311 7.70 -13.98 2.67
C LEU A 311 7.68 -13.20 3.98
N ARG A 312 7.89 -11.88 3.92
CA ARG A 312 7.83 -10.99 5.09
C ARG A 312 6.43 -10.97 5.72
N GLU A 313 5.38 -10.91 4.91
CA GLU A 313 4.00 -10.96 5.39
C GLU A 313 3.69 -12.31 6.04
N LYS A 314 4.04 -13.42 5.38
CA LYS A 314 3.86 -14.77 5.94
C LYS A 314 4.61 -14.94 7.26
N TYR A 315 5.83 -14.42 7.34
CA TYR A 315 6.59 -14.40 8.59
C TYR A 315 5.87 -13.62 9.70
N LYS A 316 5.34 -12.43 9.40
CA LYS A 316 4.54 -11.64 10.38
C LYS A 316 3.27 -12.38 10.81
N GLU A 317 2.57 -13.00 9.88
CA GLU A 317 1.36 -13.79 10.14
C GLU A 317 1.68 -14.99 11.05
N LEU A 318 2.73 -15.74 10.74
CA LEU A 318 3.21 -16.86 11.54
C LEU A 318 3.65 -16.43 12.95
N LYS A 319 4.43 -15.35 13.06
CA LYS A 319 4.87 -14.81 14.36
C LYS A 319 3.67 -14.39 15.22
N LYS A 320 2.66 -13.76 14.61
CA LYS A 320 1.41 -13.37 15.29
C LYS A 320 0.56 -14.58 15.68
N ALA A 321 0.49 -15.62 14.85
CA ALA A 321 -0.19 -16.87 15.21
C ALA A 321 0.54 -17.60 16.35
N GLY A 322 1.88 -17.58 16.34
CA GLY A 322 2.74 -18.16 17.36
C GLY A 322 2.65 -17.47 18.72
N SER A 323 2.41 -16.15 18.77
CA SER A 323 2.38 -15.40 20.04
C SER A 323 1.26 -15.83 20.98
N PHE A 324 0.17 -16.41 20.46
CA PHE A 324 -0.92 -16.94 21.29
C PHE A 324 -0.67 -18.36 21.81
N ARG A 325 0.41 -19.01 21.37
CA ARG A 325 0.74 -20.37 21.79
C ARG A 325 1.68 -20.35 23.00
N SER A 326 1.56 -21.37 23.86
CA SER A 326 2.39 -21.50 25.07
C SER A 326 3.89 -21.51 24.75
N LYS A 327 4.68 -20.78 25.54
CA LYS A 327 6.16 -20.77 25.48
C LYS A 327 6.80 -22.04 26.02
N HIS A 328 6.04 -22.81 26.80
CA HIS A 328 6.45 -24.10 27.34
C HIS A 328 6.05 -25.20 26.36
N GLY A 329 6.82 -26.30 26.36
CA GLY A 329 6.85 -27.37 25.37
C GLY A 329 5.47 -27.93 24.96
N ILE A 330 5.48 -28.66 23.85
CA ILE A 330 4.29 -29.34 23.30
C ILE A 330 3.71 -30.36 24.32
N ASP A 331 4.50 -30.73 25.33
CA ASP A 331 4.18 -31.67 26.42
C ASP A 331 3.05 -31.23 27.38
N ARG A 332 2.28 -30.18 27.05
CA ARG A 332 1.03 -29.85 27.77
C ARG A 332 0.03 -30.99 27.80
N ALA A 333 0.12 -31.92 26.83
CA ALA A 333 -0.71 -33.12 26.79
C ALA A 333 -0.19 -34.27 27.69
N MET A 334 0.96 -34.10 28.37
CA MET A 334 1.67 -35.18 29.12
C MET A 334 1.89 -36.46 28.29
N THR A 335 1.91 -36.36 26.96
CA THR A 335 2.05 -37.52 26.07
C THR A 335 3.50 -37.93 25.84
N ALA A 336 4.46 -37.08 26.18
CA ALA A 336 5.89 -37.38 26.06
C ALA A 336 6.55 -37.43 27.43
N VAL A 337 7.48 -38.39 27.60
CA VAL A 337 8.33 -38.49 28.78
C VAL A 337 9.25 -37.27 28.82
N ALA A 338 9.34 -36.59 29.96
CA ALA A 338 10.23 -35.44 30.11
C ALA A 338 11.69 -35.85 29.87
N THR A 339 12.38 -35.16 28.96
CA THR A 339 13.78 -35.44 28.56
C THR A 339 14.72 -34.29 28.96
N PRO A 340 14.99 -34.07 30.26
CA PRO A 340 15.77 -32.92 30.74
C PRO A 340 17.21 -32.92 30.24
N PHE A 341 17.80 -34.09 30.00
CA PHE A 341 19.15 -34.20 29.43
C PHE A 341 19.19 -33.77 27.96
N LEU A 342 18.24 -34.24 27.13
CA LEU A 342 18.18 -33.87 25.72
C LEU A 342 17.96 -32.37 25.56
N ASN A 343 17.07 -31.77 26.36
CA ASN A 343 16.79 -30.33 26.34
C ASN A 343 17.98 -29.45 26.74
N LYS A 344 19.02 -29.98 27.41
CA LYS A 344 20.25 -29.25 27.70
C LYS A 344 21.23 -29.22 26.53
N PHE A 345 21.20 -30.24 25.66
CA PHE A 345 22.17 -30.44 24.59
C PHE A 345 21.57 -30.29 23.18
N SER A 346 20.27 -30.04 23.07
CA SER A 346 19.57 -29.87 21.79
C SER A 346 18.59 -28.71 21.84
N GLU A 347 18.31 -28.13 20.68
CA GLU A 347 17.31 -27.09 20.49
C GLU A 347 16.08 -27.71 19.81
N ASP A 348 14.89 -27.49 20.39
CA ASP A 348 13.65 -27.94 19.79
C ASP A 348 13.28 -27.04 18.60
N LEU A 349 13.67 -27.49 17.41
CA LEU A 349 13.37 -26.82 16.14
C LEU A 349 11.86 -26.65 15.91
N THR A 350 11.00 -27.49 16.50
CA THR A 350 9.54 -27.31 16.38
C THR A 350 9.06 -26.09 17.17
N MET A 351 9.64 -25.85 18.35
CA MET A 351 9.40 -24.65 19.13
C MET A 351 9.96 -23.41 18.44
N VAL A 352 11.14 -23.50 17.83
CA VAL A 352 11.71 -22.40 17.02
C VAL A 352 10.82 -22.09 15.81
N ALA A 353 10.40 -23.12 15.06
CA ALA A 353 9.52 -23.01 13.89
C ALA A 353 8.18 -22.36 14.26
N LYS A 354 7.60 -22.73 15.40
CA LYS A 354 6.34 -22.20 15.92
C LYS A 354 6.35 -20.69 16.15
N TYR A 355 7.51 -20.12 16.48
CA TYR A 355 7.69 -18.67 16.62
C TYR A 355 8.24 -18.00 15.36
N GLY A 356 8.34 -18.74 14.25
CA GLY A 356 8.87 -18.27 12.98
C GLY A 356 10.39 -18.18 12.94
N GLY A 357 11.13 -18.75 13.90
CA GLY A 357 12.58 -18.64 13.95
C GLY A 357 13.32 -19.41 12.85
N LEU A 358 12.64 -20.30 12.12
CA LEU A 358 13.21 -21.02 10.99
C LEU A 358 12.91 -20.32 9.66
N ALA A 359 13.88 -20.32 8.76
CA ALA A 359 13.69 -19.91 7.39
C ALA A 359 12.79 -20.93 6.65
N PRO A 360 11.95 -20.47 5.70
CA PRO A 360 11.21 -21.38 4.83
C PRO A 360 12.18 -22.23 3.99
N CYS A 361 11.93 -23.53 3.89
CA CYS A 361 12.67 -24.39 2.96
C CYS A 361 12.17 -24.12 1.54
N ILE A 362 13.09 -23.78 0.64
CA ILE A 362 12.83 -23.60 -0.78
C ILE A 362 13.56 -24.75 -1.50
N ASP A 363 12.87 -25.44 -2.41
CA ASP A 363 13.46 -26.39 -3.37
C ASP A 363 14.09 -27.67 -2.77
N ARG A 364 13.30 -28.42 -1.99
CA ARG A 364 13.71 -29.77 -1.56
C ARG A 364 13.38 -30.82 -2.61
#